data_AF-A0A210QWN5-F1
#
_entry.id   AF-A0A210QWN5-F1
#
_cell.length_a   1.000
_cell.length_b   1.000
_cell.length_c   1.000
_cell.angle_alpha   90.00
_cell.angle_beta   90.00
_cell.angle_gamma   90.00
#
_symmetry.space_group_name_H-M   'P 1'
#
loop_
_entity.id
_entity.type
_entity.pdbx_description
1 polymer ?
#
loop_
_entity_poly.entity_id
_entity_poly.type
_entity_poly.pdbx_seq_one_letter_code
_entity_poly.pdbx_strand_id
1 'polypeptide(L)'
;MVKGKQHDITMVKGKQHDITLVKGKQHNITLVKGKQHDITLVKGKQHDITLVEGTQHDITMKEGKQHDITLVEGKQHDITLVEGTQHDITMVKGTKHDITMVEGTQHDITMVEGTQHDITMVKGKQHDSTLVEGKQYNITMVERTQNDITLVEGKQHNITMVRTQHDITMVDGKQHNITMVEGKQHNITM
;
A
#
# COMPACT_ATOMS: atom_id res chain seq x y z
N MET A 1 -9.92 11.26 -20.13
CA MET A 1 -9.43 9.90 -20.46
C MET A 1 -8.10 10.05 -21.20
N VAL A 2 -6.99 9.75 -20.54
CA VAL A 2 -5.66 9.70 -21.20
C VAL A 2 -5.45 8.26 -21.66
N LYS A 3 -5.15 8.07 -22.94
CA LYS A 3 -5.05 6.74 -23.56
C LYS A 3 -3.79 6.71 -24.43
N GLY A 4 -2.89 5.77 -24.18
CA GLY A 4 -1.68 5.62 -24.98
C GLY A 4 -1.29 4.15 -25.19
N LYS A 5 -0.22 3.94 -25.95
CA LYS A 5 0.32 2.61 -26.29
C LYS A 5 1.85 2.63 -26.25
N GLN A 6 2.38 1.54 -25.70
CA GLN A 6 3.75 1.03 -25.71
C GLN A 6 4.74 1.71 -24.75
N HIS A 7 4.75 3.04 -24.62
CA HIS A 7 5.43 3.78 -23.55
C HIS A 7 4.67 5.10 -23.36
N ASP A 8 4.03 5.29 -22.21
CA ASP A 8 3.20 6.47 -21.97
C ASP A 8 3.74 7.24 -20.76
N ILE A 9 3.88 8.56 -20.90
CA ILE A 9 4.11 9.45 -19.77
C ILE A 9 2.92 10.39 -19.66
N THR A 10 2.12 10.21 -18.61
CA THR A 10 1.02 11.11 -18.29
C THR A 10 1.44 12.02 -17.15
N MET A 11 1.42 13.33 -17.37
CA MET A 11 1.67 14.32 -16.32
C MET A 11 0.46 15.20 -16.13
N VAL A 12 -0.08 15.22 -14.91
CA VAL A 12 -1.17 16.11 -14.50
C VAL A 12 -0.66 17.01 -13.38
N LYS A 13 -0.72 18.33 -13.60
CA LYS A 13 -0.23 19.33 -12.64
C LYS A 13 -1.24 20.46 -12.46
N GLY A 14 -1.53 20.83 -11.21
CA GLY A 14 -2.37 22.01 -10.91
C GLY A 14 -2.74 22.08 -9.44
N LYS A 15 -3.72 22.90 -9.07
CA LYS A 15 -4.15 23.01 -7.66
C LYS A 15 -5.16 21.92 -7.30
N GLN A 16 -6.08 21.60 -8.20
CA GLN A 16 -7.16 20.65 -8.03
C GLN A 16 -7.37 19.88 -9.35
N HIS A 17 -7.54 18.56 -9.29
CA HIS A 17 -7.91 17.73 -10.45
C HIS A 17 -8.69 16.49 -10.03
N ASP A 18 -9.63 16.09 -10.88
CA ASP A 18 -10.31 14.80 -10.79
C ASP A 18 -9.86 13.94 -11.97
N ILE A 19 -9.20 12.82 -11.68
CA ILE A 19 -8.69 11.90 -12.70
C ILE A 19 -9.48 10.60 -12.62
N THR A 20 -10.41 10.43 -13.56
CA THR A 20 -11.31 9.27 -13.54
C THR A 20 -10.65 7.97 -14.03
N LEU A 21 -9.74 8.05 -15.01
CA LEU A 21 -9.10 6.86 -15.56
C LEU A 21 -7.76 7.17 -16.23
N VAL A 22 -6.74 6.44 -15.80
CA VAL A 22 -5.46 6.29 -16.51
C VAL A 22 -5.26 4.81 -16.83
N LYS A 23 -4.94 4.50 -18.09
CA LYS A 23 -4.72 3.12 -18.54
C LYS A 23 -3.47 3.01 -19.40
N GLY A 24 -2.50 2.25 -18.90
CA GLY A 24 -1.30 1.84 -19.62
C GLY A 24 -1.41 0.40 -20.15
N LYS A 25 -0.46 0.00 -21.00
CA LYS A 25 -0.30 -1.39 -21.44
C LYS A 25 1.13 -1.92 -21.27
N GLN A 26 2.13 -1.08 -21.52
CA GLN A 26 3.56 -1.38 -21.37
C GLN A 26 4.26 -0.07 -21.00
N HIS A 27 5.17 -0.10 -20.01
CA HIS A 27 6.02 1.04 -19.59
C HIS A 27 5.25 2.37 -19.42
N ASN A 28 4.28 2.42 -18.49
CA ASN A 28 3.53 3.65 -18.19
C ASN A 28 4.13 4.38 -16.98
N ILE A 29 4.35 5.68 -17.11
CA ILE A 29 4.66 6.57 -15.99
C ILE A 29 3.52 7.57 -15.85
N THR A 30 2.83 7.52 -14.71
CA THR A 30 1.80 8.48 -14.37
C THR A 30 2.28 9.35 -13.21
N LEU A 31 2.37 10.66 -13.43
CA LEU A 31 2.69 11.65 -12.42
C LEU A 31 1.50 12.58 -12.21
N VAL A 32 1.00 12.62 -10.97
CA VAL A 32 -0.07 13.55 -10.56
C VAL A 32 0.46 14.42 -9.43
N LYS A 33 0.43 15.75 -9.62
CA LYS A 33 0.93 16.71 -8.63
C LYS A 33 0.01 17.92 -8.43
N GLY A 34 -0.20 18.28 -7.16
CA GLY A 34 -1.02 19.44 -6.79
C GLY A 34 -1.41 19.49 -5.32
N LYS A 35 -2.50 20.20 -4.96
CA LYS A 35 -2.92 20.31 -3.55
C LYS A 35 -3.99 19.27 -3.18
N GLN A 36 -4.99 19.08 -4.03
CA GLN A 36 -6.11 18.18 -3.82
C GLN A 36 -6.41 17.40 -5.11
N HIS A 37 -6.55 16.09 -5.04
CA HIS A 37 -6.98 15.30 -6.21
C HIS A 37 -7.74 14.05 -5.82
N ASP A 38 -8.70 13.70 -6.65
CA ASP A 38 -9.41 12.42 -6.57
C ASP A 38 -9.02 11.58 -7.79
N ILE A 39 -8.41 10.42 -7.54
CA ILE A 39 -7.98 9.49 -8.57
C ILE A 39 -8.80 8.21 -8.42
N THR A 40 -9.72 8.00 -9.36
CA THR A 40 -10.66 6.88 -9.26
C THR A 40 -10.03 5.56 -9.71
N LEU A 41 -9.28 5.56 -10.83
CA LEU A 41 -8.73 4.31 -11.37
C LEU A 41 -7.42 4.53 -12.13
N VAL A 42 -6.38 3.80 -11.71
CA VAL A 42 -5.14 3.62 -12.46
C VAL A 42 -4.95 2.14 -12.75
N LYS A 43 -4.84 1.78 -14.04
CA LYS A 43 -4.64 0.39 -14.46
C LYS A 43 -3.37 0.21 -15.28
N GLY A 44 -2.52 -0.66 -14.76
CA GLY A 44 -1.29 -1.14 -15.38
C GLY A 44 -1.38 -2.59 -15.89
N LYS A 45 -0.35 -3.04 -16.59
CA LYS A 45 -0.19 -4.43 -17.07
C LYS A 45 1.25 -4.94 -17.04
N GLN A 46 2.24 -4.06 -17.18
CA GLN A 46 3.66 -4.43 -17.17
C GLN A 46 4.37 -3.42 -16.25
N HIS A 47 5.52 -2.90 -16.64
CA HIS A 47 6.27 -1.92 -15.84
C HIS A 47 5.50 -0.59 -15.72
N ASP A 48 4.68 -0.41 -14.69
CA ASP A 48 3.96 0.83 -14.50
C ASP A 48 4.37 1.52 -13.19
N ILE A 49 4.73 2.79 -13.31
CA ILE A 49 5.11 3.65 -12.20
C ILE A 49 4.02 4.71 -12.03
N THR A 50 3.42 4.73 -10.86
CA THR A 50 2.45 5.76 -10.48
C THR A 50 2.98 6.55 -9.30
N LEU A 51 3.13 7.86 -9.49
CA LEU A 51 3.50 8.81 -8.46
C LEU A 51 2.38 9.83 -8.26
N VAL A 52 1.86 9.90 -7.04
CA VAL A 52 0.84 10.87 -6.62
C VAL A 52 1.41 11.69 -5.47
N GLU A 53 1.51 13.01 -5.67
CA GLU A 53 2.07 13.95 -4.68
C GLU A 53 1.13 15.15 -4.44
N GLY A 54 0.92 15.51 -3.18
CA GLY A 54 0.14 16.69 -2.80
C GLY A 54 -0.27 16.75 -1.34
N THR A 55 -1.35 17.47 -0.99
CA THR A 55 -1.73 17.68 0.42
C THR A 55 -2.84 16.75 0.87
N GLN A 56 -3.88 16.56 0.05
CA GLN A 56 -5.03 15.70 0.32
C GLN A 56 -5.37 14.90 -0.93
N HIS A 57 -5.55 13.58 -0.82
CA HIS A 57 -5.98 12.78 -1.97
C HIS A 57 -6.82 11.59 -1.58
N ASP A 58 -7.75 11.26 -2.45
CA ASP A 58 -8.48 10.00 -2.41
C ASP A 58 -8.09 9.16 -3.62
N ILE A 59 -7.58 7.95 -3.37
CA ILE A 59 -7.24 6.97 -4.40
C ILE A 59 -8.16 5.77 -4.22
N THR A 60 -9.12 5.61 -5.13
CA THR A 60 -10.13 4.56 -4.99
C THR A 60 -9.61 3.20 -5.46
N MET A 61 -8.85 3.14 -6.55
CA MET A 61 -8.39 1.86 -7.10
C MET A 61 -7.12 1.98 -7.93
N LYS A 62 -6.13 1.14 -7.62
CA LYS A 62 -4.97 0.86 -8.48
C LYS A 62 -4.81 -0.63 -8.69
N GLU A 63 -4.73 -1.05 -9.95
CA GLU A 63 -4.51 -2.45 -10.35
C GLU A 63 -3.24 -2.53 -11.20
N GLY A 64 -2.26 -3.27 -10.70
CA GLY A 64 -1.03 -3.67 -11.41
C GLY A 64 -1.08 -5.13 -11.86
N LYS A 65 -0.17 -5.54 -12.76
CA LYS A 65 0.03 -6.96 -13.07
C LYS A 65 1.47 -7.44 -13.03
N GLN A 66 2.46 -6.65 -13.44
CA GLN A 66 3.84 -7.13 -13.52
C GLN A 66 4.85 -6.00 -13.33
N HIS A 67 5.55 -5.98 -12.19
CA HIS A 67 6.54 -4.97 -11.83
C HIS A 67 5.93 -3.57 -11.74
N ASP A 68 4.93 -3.40 -10.87
CA ASP A 68 4.30 -2.12 -10.63
C ASP A 68 4.89 -1.42 -9.40
N ILE A 69 5.21 -0.13 -9.55
CA ILE A 69 5.63 0.72 -8.45
C ILE A 69 4.56 1.79 -8.22
N THR A 70 4.09 1.89 -6.98
CA THR A 70 3.13 2.92 -6.57
C THR A 70 3.69 3.68 -5.39
N LEU A 71 3.84 4.99 -5.56
CA LEU A 71 4.25 5.91 -4.53
C LEU A 71 3.17 6.98 -4.33
N VAL A 72 2.66 7.07 -3.12
CA VAL A 72 1.67 8.07 -2.71
C VAL A 72 2.24 8.88 -1.55
N GLU A 73 2.39 10.19 -1.76
CA GLU A 73 2.95 11.12 -0.78
C GLU A 73 2.04 12.34 -0.54
N GLY A 74 1.91 12.72 0.74
CA GLY A 74 1.15 13.89 1.13
C GLY A 74 0.80 13.96 2.61
N LYS A 75 -0.13 14.84 3.01
CA LYS A 75 -0.48 15.00 4.44
C LYS A 75 -1.61 14.09 4.87
N GLN A 76 -2.66 13.98 4.07
CA GLN A 76 -3.86 13.18 4.36
C GLN A 76 -4.23 12.38 3.12
N HIS A 77 -4.54 11.09 3.29
CA HIS A 77 -4.99 10.26 2.19
C HIS A 77 -5.96 9.18 2.63
N ASP A 78 -6.93 8.91 1.77
CA ASP A 78 -7.74 7.70 1.83
C ASP A 78 -7.41 6.83 0.61
N ILE A 79 -6.88 5.64 0.87
CA ILE A 79 -6.56 4.66 -0.18
C ILE A 79 -7.45 3.45 0.03
N THR A 80 -8.39 3.25 -0.89
CA THR A 80 -9.37 2.17 -0.75
C THR A 80 -8.80 0.82 -1.19
N LEU A 81 -8.11 0.78 -2.34
CA LEU A 81 -7.63 -0.49 -2.88
C LEU A 81 -6.35 -0.34 -3.72
N VAL A 82 -5.34 -1.14 -3.36
CA VAL A 82 -4.15 -1.38 -4.18
C VAL A 82 -4.03 -2.88 -4.42
N GLU A 83 -4.14 -3.30 -5.68
CA GLU A 83 -3.95 -4.68 -6.10
C GLU A 83 -2.71 -4.81 -6.97
N GLY A 84 -1.89 -5.80 -6.63
CA GLY A 84 -0.72 -6.25 -7.37
C GLY A 84 -0.79 -7.74 -7.65
N THR A 85 -0.10 -8.20 -8.71
CA THR A 85 0.03 -9.64 -8.96
C THR A 85 1.47 -10.16 -9.03
N GLN A 86 2.46 -9.38 -9.47
CA GLN A 86 3.83 -9.89 -9.60
C GLN A 86 4.86 -8.78 -9.41
N HIS A 87 5.70 -8.90 -8.38
CA HIS A 87 6.80 -7.99 -8.06
C HIS A 87 6.36 -6.54 -7.86
N ASP A 88 5.35 -6.32 -7.01
CA ASP A 88 4.79 -5.00 -6.81
C ASP A 88 5.35 -4.32 -5.57
N ILE A 89 5.66 -3.03 -5.72
CA ILE A 89 6.12 -2.17 -4.62
C ILE A 89 5.08 -1.09 -4.39
N THR A 90 4.50 -1.07 -3.20
CA THR A 90 3.58 -0.03 -2.76
C THR A 90 4.18 0.71 -1.58
N MET A 91 4.34 2.02 -1.74
CA MET A 91 4.81 2.92 -0.69
C MET A 91 3.80 4.04 -0.46
N VAL A 92 3.35 4.18 0.77
CA VAL A 92 2.41 5.22 1.21
C VAL A 92 3.05 6.00 2.35
N LYS A 93 3.24 7.31 2.15
CA LYS A 93 3.87 8.20 3.13
C LYS A 93 3.02 9.42 3.43
N GLY A 94 2.98 9.85 4.69
CA GLY A 94 2.23 11.06 5.08
C GLY A 94 1.91 11.21 6.56
N THR A 95 1.01 12.12 6.92
CA THR A 95 0.69 12.40 8.33
C THR A 95 -0.47 11.56 8.83
N LYS A 96 -1.54 11.45 8.05
CA LYS A 96 -2.74 10.68 8.36
C LYS A 96 -3.18 9.86 7.17
N HIS A 97 -3.51 8.59 7.38
CA HIS A 97 -4.00 7.75 6.29
C HIS A 97 -4.99 6.70 6.75
N ASP A 98 -6.00 6.48 5.92
CA ASP A 98 -6.85 5.31 6.00
C ASP A 98 -6.56 4.42 4.78
N ILE A 99 -6.03 3.23 5.03
CA ILE A 99 -5.76 2.23 3.99
C ILE A 99 -6.71 1.06 4.21
N THR A 100 -7.67 0.90 3.29
CA THR A 100 -8.69 -0.15 3.44
C THR A 100 -8.15 -1.51 3.02
N MET A 101 -7.49 -1.60 1.87
CA MET A 101 -7.01 -2.89 1.35
C MET A 101 -5.74 -2.75 0.49
N VAL A 102 -4.76 -3.61 0.79
CA VAL A 102 -3.63 -3.88 -0.10
C VAL A 102 -3.57 -5.39 -0.31
N GLU A 103 -3.69 -5.84 -1.56
CA GLU A 103 -3.58 -7.26 -1.94
C GLU A 103 -2.40 -7.45 -2.91
N GLY A 104 -1.53 -8.39 -2.55
CA GLY A 104 -0.44 -8.90 -3.38
C GLY A 104 -0.56 -10.39 -3.61
N THR A 105 0.02 -10.89 -4.70
CA THR A 105 0.08 -12.34 -4.96
C THR A 105 1.48 -12.94 -5.07
N GLN A 106 2.51 -12.19 -5.49
CA GLN A 106 3.85 -12.76 -5.65
C GLN A 106 4.95 -11.69 -5.51
N HIS A 107 5.81 -11.83 -4.51
CA HIS A 107 6.98 -10.98 -4.27
C HIS A 107 6.63 -9.50 -4.07
N ASP A 108 5.64 -9.23 -3.23
CA ASP A 108 5.12 -7.88 -3.05
C ASP A 108 5.72 -7.22 -1.80
N ILE A 109 6.13 -5.96 -1.95
CA ILE A 109 6.66 -5.14 -0.87
C ILE A 109 5.67 -4.01 -0.60
N THR A 110 5.12 -3.98 0.61
CA THR A 110 4.26 -2.88 1.08
C THR A 110 4.95 -2.13 2.21
N MET A 111 5.07 -0.82 2.07
CA MET A 111 5.58 0.08 3.10
C MET A 111 4.57 1.19 3.38
N VAL A 112 4.19 1.33 4.64
CA VAL A 112 3.29 2.39 5.10
C VAL A 112 3.99 3.16 6.22
N GLU A 113 4.23 4.45 6.00
CA GLU A 113 4.93 5.34 6.95
C GLU A 113 4.10 6.58 7.26
N GLY A 114 4.10 7.01 8.52
CA GLY A 114 3.41 8.24 8.92
C GLY A 114 3.12 8.42 10.40
N THR A 115 2.27 9.39 10.75
CA THR A 115 2.00 9.71 12.15
C THR A 115 0.80 8.95 12.72
N GLN A 116 -0.29 8.86 11.96
CA GLN A 116 -1.53 8.18 12.35
C GLN A 116 -2.06 7.36 11.18
N HIS A 117 -2.38 6.09 11.39
CA HIS A 117 -2.94 5.25 10.34
C HIS A 117 -3.98 4.27 10.84
N ASP A 118 -5.02 4.07 10.05
CA ASP A 118 -5.89 2.90 10.16
C ASP A 118 -5.71 2.02 8.92
N ILE A 119 -5.16 0.82 9.13
CA ILE A 119 -4.96 -0.18 8.08
C ILE A 119 -5.95 -1.31 8.33
N THR A 120 -6.91 -1.49 7.44
CA THR A 120 -7.96 -2.49 7.64
C THR A 120 -7.49 -3.88 7.19
N MET A 121 -6.88 -4.00 6.02
CA MET A 121 -6.46 -5.30 5.50
C MET A 121 -5.19 -5.22 4.65
N VAL A 122 -4.23 -6.10 4.94
CA VAL A 122 -3.10 -6.39 4.05
C VAL A 122 -3.03 -7.88 3.78
N LYS A 123 -3.11 -8.28 2.51
CA LYS A 123 -3.13 -9.67 2.09
C LYS A 123 -1.96 -9.99 1.16
N GLY A 124 -1.25 -11.07 1.44
CA GLY A 124 -0.17 -11.59 0.63
C GLY A 124 -0.27 -13.10 0.43
N LYS A 125 0.23 -13.60 -0.70
CA LYS A 125 0.23 -15.04 -1.02
C LYS A 125 1.61 -15.69 -0.99
N GLN A 126 2.65 -15.04 -1.51
CA GLN A 126 3.96 -15.66 -1.67
C GLN A 126 5.10 -14.64 -1.63
N HIS A 127 6.03 -14.80 -0.68
CA HIS A 127 7.26 -14.01 -0.58
C HIS A 127 7.03 -12.51 -0.42
N ASP A 128 6.03 -12.15 0.37
CA ASP A 128 5.60 -10.78 0.54
C ASP A 128 6.21 -10.18 1.82
N SER A 129 6.66 -8.93 1.71
CA SER A 129 7.19 -8.17 2.84
C SER A 129 6.28 -6.99 3.16
N THR A 130 6.04 -6.74 4.43
CA THR A 130 5.26 -5.58 4.86
C THR A 130 5.88 -4.92 6.07
N LEU A 131 6.09 -3.61 5.91
CA LEU A 131 6.54 -2.72 6.96
C LEU A 131 5.45 -1.67 7.21
N VAL A 132 5.03 -1.56 8.47
CA VAL A 132 4.17 -0.48 8.94
C VAL A 132 4.91 0.26 10.04
N GLU A 133 5.18 1.55 9.83
CA GLU A 133 5.85 2.40 10.80
C GLU A 133 5.02 3.65 11.10
N GLY A 134 4.78 3.92 12.40
CA GLY A 134 4.16 5.19 12.78
C GLY A 134 4.06 5.45 14.27
N LYS A 135 3.53 6.62 14.64
CA LYS A 135 3.36 6.95 16.07
C LYS A 135 2.14 6.24 16.67
N GLN A 136 1.03 6.20 15.93
CA GLN A 136 -0.23 5.60 16.37
C GLN A 136 -0.87 4.86 15.19
N TYR A 137 -1.27 3.61 15.37
CA TYR A 137 -2.03 2.93 14.32
C TYR A 137 -2.95 1.83 14.85
N ASN A 138 -4.00 1.54 14.08
CA ASN A 138 -4.79 0.33 14.21
C ASN A 138 -4.61 -0.54 12.95
N ILE A 139 -4.25 -1.81 13.16
CA ILE A 139 -4.19 -2.81 12.09
C ILE A 139 -5.23 -3.88 12.38
N THR A 140 -6.23 -4.02 11.51
CA THR A 140 -7.33 -4.95 11.77
C THR A 140 -6.99 -6.37 11.32
N MET A 141 -6.36 -6.53 10.15
CA MET A 141 -6.05 -7.86 9.60
C MET A 141 -4.80 -7.87 8.72
N VAL A 142 -3.89 -8.80 9.00
CA VAL A 142 -2.80 -9.19 8.08
C VAL A 142 -2.91 -10.68 7.79
N GLU A 143 -3.22 -11.03 6.54
CA GLU A 143 -3.32 -12.43 6.09
C GLU A 143 -2.18 -12.74 5.12
N ARG A 144 -1.40 -13.76 5.48
CA ARG A 144 -0.18 -14.19 4.78
C ARG A 144 -0.16 -15.69 4.63
N THR A 145 0.39 -16.14 3.51
CA THR A 145 0.21 -17.53 3.08
C THR A 145 1.52 -18.30 3.00
N GLN A 146 2.64 -17.69 2.54
CA GLN A 146 3.92 -18.39 2.37
C GLN A 146 5.14 -17.46 2.35
N ASN A 147 6.09 -17.68 3.27
CA ASN A 147 7.42 -17.05 3.28
C ASN A 147 7.38 -15.51 3.37
N ASP A 148 6.46 -15.02 4.18
CA ASP A 148 6.17 -13.60 4.32
C ASP A 148 6.92 -13.00 5.53
N ILE A 149 7.20 -11.70 5.47
CA ILE A 149 7.80 -10.94 6.57
C ILE A 149 6.87 -9.79 6.90
N THR A 150 6.45 -9.69 8.16
CA THR A 150 5.68 -8.56 8.67
C THR A 150 6.43 -7.91 9.82
N LEU A 151 6.75 -6.63 9.66
CA LEU A 151 7.33 -5.78 10.70
C LEU A 151 6.38 -4.61 10.96
N VAL A 152 6.04 -4.42 12.22
CA VAL A 152 5.11 -3.39 12.66
C VAL A 152 5.76 -2.64 13.82
N GLU A 153 6.10 -1.37 13.61
CA GLU A 153 6.85 -0.56 14.58
C GLU A 153 6.09 0.73 14.92
N GLY A 154 5.97 1.04 16.22
CA GLY A 154 5.42 2.33 16.61
C GLY A 154 5.34 2.64 18.10
N LYS A 155 4.85 3.82 18.46
CA LYS A 155 4.70 4.18 19.88
C LYS A 155 3.47 3.54 20.52
N GLN A 156 2.35 3.49 19.79
CA GLN A 156 1.08 2.95 20.26
C GLN A 156 0.39 2.19 19.13
N HIS A 157 -0.07 0.97 19.39
CA HIS A 157 -0.81 0.21 18.38
C HIS A 157 -1.83 -0.79 18.90
N ASN A 158 -2.89 -0.98 18.12
CA ASN A 158 -3.82 -2.09 18.27
C ASN A 158 -3.75 -2.99 17.02
N ILE A 159 -3.50 -4.28 17.22
CA ILE A 159 -3.46 -5.28 16.14
C ILE A 159 -4.50 -6.36 16.47
N THR A 160 -5.45 -6.58 15.58
CA THR A 160 -6.62 -7.44 15.87
C THR A 160 -6.52 -8.86 15.28
N MET A 161 -5.67 -9.07 14.27
CA MET A 161 -5.43 -10.41 13.70
C MET A 161 -4.18 -10.43 12.82
N VAL A 162 -3.27 -11.38 13.07
CA VAL A 162 -2.17 -11.75 12.16
C VAL A 162 -2.21 -13.24 11.91
N ARG A 163 -2.39 -13.66 10.66
CA ARG A 163 -2.40 -15.06 10.26
C ARG A 163 -1.31 -15.33 9.23
N THR A 164 -0.45 -16.28 9.54
CA THR A 164 0.77 -16.56 8.78
C THR A 164 1.03 -18.05 8.57
N GLN A 165 1.72 -18.42 7.49
CA GLN A 165 2.17 -19.79 7.23
C GLN A 165 3.63 -19.79 6.72
N HIS A 166 4.57 -20.11 7.61
CA HIS A 166 6.04 -20.03 7.38
C HIS A 166 6.57 -18.60 7.30
N ASP A 167 6.19 -17.74 8.24
CA ASP A 167 6.46 -16.31 8.15
C ASP A 167 7.17 -15.79 9.41
N ILE A 168 7.79 -14.62 9.30
CA ILE A 168 8.34 -13.88 10.43
C ILE A 168 7.40 -12.72 10.75
N THR A 169 6.98 -12.60 12.00
CA THR A 169 6.23 -11.45 12.49
C THR A 169 6.97 -10.83 13.66
N MET A 170 7.30 -9.55 13.53
CA MET A 170 7.87 -8.73 14.59
C MET A 170 6.99 -7.53 14.82
N VAL A 171 6.66 -7.28 16.08
CA VAL A 171 5.84 -6.14 16.48
C VAL A 171 6.56 -5.45 17.63
N ASP A 172 7.05 -4.23 17.42
CA ASP A 172 7.72 -3.44 18.44
C ASP A 172 6.95 -2.14 18.73
N GLY A 173 6.78 -1.87 20.02
CA GLY A 173 6.21 -0.60 20.43
C GLY A 173 6.06 -0.42 21.93
N LYS A 174 6.04 0.85 22.35
CA LYS A 174 5.97 1.22 23.78
C LYS A 174 4.66 0.79 24.44
N GLN A 175 3.56 0.76 23.68
CA GLN A 175 2.24 0.37 24.14
C GLN A 175 1.54 -0.39 23.03
N HIS A 176 1.09 -1.61 23.33
CA HIS A 176 0.47 -2.47 22.35
C HIS A 176 -0.68 -3.29 22.91
N ASN A 177 -1.73 -3.46 22.10
CA ASN A 177 -2.76 -4.46 22.30
C ASN A 177 -2.82 -5.36 21.07
N ILE A 178 -2.46 -6.63 21.24
CA ILE A 178 -2.47 -7.62 20.17
C ILE A 178 -3.51 -8.68 20.50
N THR A 179 -4.55 -8.75 19.68
CA THR A 179 -5.56 -9.80 19.74
C THR A 179 -5.25 -10.77 18.60
N MET A 180 -5.02 -12.05 18.94
CA MET A 180 -4.79 -13.18 18.03
C MET A 180 -3.62 -13.06 17.02
N VAL A 181 -2.61 -13.90 17.21
CA VAL A 181 -1.58 -14.24 16.23
C VAL A 181 -1.59 -15.76 16.06
N GLU A 182 -1.91 -16.25 14.86
CA GLU A 182 -1.93 -17.69 14.56
C GLU A 182 -0.95 -18.01 13.41
N GLY A 183 0.03 -18.88 13.68
CA GLY A 183 1.01 -19.32 12.69
C GLY A 183 1.35 -20.81 12.83
N LYS A 184 1.56 -21.51 11.70
CA LYS A 184 1.90 -22.95 11.71
C LYS A 184 3.37 -23.24 12.01
N GLN A 185 4.28 -22.32 11.71
CA GLN A 185 5.73 -22.40 12.01
C GLN A 185 6.33 -20.98 12.12
N HIS A 186 6.99 -20.69 13.27
CA HIS A 186 8.06 -19.69 13.56
C HIS A 186 7.85 -18.65 14.69
N ASN A 187 9.00 -18.11 15.12
CA ASN A 187 9.29 -17.27 16.29
C ASN A 187 8.62 -15.89 16.20
N ILE A 188 7.76 -15.60 17.17
CA ILE A 188 7.25 -14.26 17.43
C ILE A 188 8.24 -13.57 18.37
N THR A 189 8.83 -12.47 17.92
CA THR A 189 9.62 -11.58 18.80
C THR A 189 8.76 -10.35 19.06
N MET A 190 8.36 -10.19 20.32
CA MET A 190 7.70 -9.01 20.89
C MET A 190 8.73 -8.14 21.61
#